data_AF-A0A1V4VXS7-F1
#
_entry.id   AF-A0A1V4VXS7-F1
#
_cell.length_a   1.000
_cell.length_b   1.000
_cell.length_c   1.000
_cell.angle_alpha   90.00
_cell.angle_beta   90.00
_cell.angle_gamma   90.00
#
_symmetry.space_group_name_H-M   'P 1'
#
loop_
_entity.id
_entity.type
_entity.pdbx_description
1 polymer ?
#
loop_
_entity_poly.entity_id
_entity_poly.type
_entity_poly.pdbx_seq_one_letter_code
_entity_poly.pdbx_strand_id
1 'polypeptide(L)'
;MAHGLGNARKLLDALQAGEANYHFIEIMCCPGGCIGGGGQPIPTNYEIRQQRIDGIYTADEAMTLRKSHENPAVQYLYKEFLEKPLGHKSHELLHTKYTPRGQYNQL
;
A
#
# COMPACT_ATOMS: atom_id res chain seq x y z
N MET A 1 -11.15 1.40 0.70
CA MET A 1 -10.08 0.52 1.21
C MET A 1 -10.71 -0.79 1.67
N ALA A 2 -10.11 -1.94 1.38
CA ALA A 2 -10.54 -3.25 1.86
C ALA A 2 -9.38 -4.00 2.51
N HIS A 3 -9.61 -4.55 3.70
CA HIS A 3 -8.66 -5.42 4.40
C HIS A 3 -9.14 -6.87 4.38
N GLY A 4 -8.24 -7.80 4.06
CA GLY A 4 -8.54 -9.22 3.94
C GLY A 4 -8.96 -9.61 2.53
N LEU A 5 -8.38 -10.69 2.01
CA LEU A 5 -8.69 -11.20 0.66
C LEU A 5 -10.14 -11.66 0.51
N GLY A 6 -10.78 -12.15 1.57
CA GLY A 6 -12.20 -12.47 1.57
C GLY A 6 -13.10 -11.24 1.37
N ASN A 7 -12.75 -10.10 1.97
CA ASN A 7 -13.48 -8.84 1.77
C ASN A 7 -13.17 -8.23 0.41
N ALA A 8 -11.94 -8.37 -0.08
CA ALA A 8 -11.58 -7.98 -1.44
C ALA A 8 -12.46 -8.71 -2.47
N ARG A 9 -12.70 -10.02 -2.31
CA ARG A 9 -13.59 -10.78 -3.19
C ARG A 9 -15.01 -10.20 -3.23
N LYS A 10 -15.62 -9.97 -2.05
CA LYS A 10 -16.97 -9.39 -1.95
C LYS A 10 -17.07 -8.01 -2.61
N LEU A 11 -16.05 -7.17 -2.40
CA LEU A 11 -15.98 -5.85 -3.04
C LEU A 11 -15.92 -5.97 -4.57
N LEU A 12 -15.09 -6.87 -5.10
CA LEU A 12 -14.98 -7.10 -6.54
C LEU A 12 -16.28 -7.63 -7.15
N ASP A 13 -16.98 -8.53 -6.45
CA ASP A 13 -18.28 -9.04 -6.90
C ASP A 13 -19.33 -7.91 -6.95
N ALA A 14 -19.39 -7.03 -5.94
CA ALA A 14 -20.29 -5.86 -5.92
C ALA A 14 -19.96 -4.82 -7.01
N LEU A 15 -18.68 -4.60 -7.30
CA LEU A 15 -18.24 -3.72 -8.40
C LEU A 15 -18.70 -4.29 -9.75
N GLN A 16 -18.54 -5.59 -9.95
CA GLN A 16 -18.97 -6.27 -11.17
C GLN A 16 -20.50 -6.25 -11.35
N ALA A 17 -21.25 -6.30 -10.25
CA ALA A 17 -22.71 -6.18 -10.25
C ALA A 17 -23.22 -4.73 -10.44
N GLY A 18 -22.33 -3.73 -10.39
CA GLY A 18 -22.71 -2.31 -10.45
C GLY A 18 -23.31 -1.76 -9.14
N GLU A 19 -23.15 -2.47 -8.03
CA GLU A 19 -23.67 -2.12 -6.70
C GLU A 19 -22.70 -1.24 -5.89
N ALA A 20 -21.44 -1.16 -6.33
CA ALA A 20 -20.41 -0.34 -5.72
C ALA A 20 -19.83 0.65 -6.74
N ASN A 21 -19.60 1.90 -6.31
CA ASN A 21 -19.01 2.94 -7.15
C ASN A 21 -17.86 3.64 -6.41
N TYR A 22 -16.63 3.34 -6.82
CA TYR A 22 -15.41 3.89 -6.23
C TYR A 22 -14.43 4.34 -7.33
N HIS A 23 -13.81 5.50 -7.14
CA HIS A 23 -12.81 6.02 -8.08
C HIS A 23 -11.42 5.40 -7.90
N PHE A 24 -11.10 4.96 -6.69
CA PHE A 24 -9.81 4.36 -6.35
C PHE A 24 -9.99 3.34 -5.22
N ILE A 25 -9.34 2.19 -5.35
CA ILE A 25 -9.48 1.06 -4.44
C ILE A 25 -8.09 0.59 -4.01
N GLU A 26 -7.89 0.50 -2.70
CA GLU A 26 -6.72 -0.13 -2.09
C GLU A 26 -7.13 -1.41 -1.37
N ILE A 27 -6.39 -2.49 -1.61
CA ILE A 27 -6.60 -3.82 -1.03
C ILE A 27 -5.36 -4.21 -0.23
N MET A 28 -5.56 -4.54 1.05
CA MET A 28 -4.52 -5.12 1.90
C MET A 28 -4.87 -6.55 2.28
N CYS A 29 -3.90 -7.47 2.18
CA CYS A 29 -4.14 -8.89 2.45
C CYS A 29 -4.45 -9.17 3.93
N CYS A 30 -3.79 -8.47 4.86
CA CYS A 30 -3.93 -8.73 6.29
C CYS A 30 -5.09 -7.93 6.91
N PRO A 31 -5.87 -8.53 7.83
CA PRO A 31 -6.87 -7.79 8.60
C PRO A 31 -6.24 -6.66 9.41
N GLY A 32 -6.72 -5.42 9.23
CA GLY A 32 -6.15 -4.23 9.87
C GLY A 32 -4.84 -3.75 9.24
N GLY A 33 -4.50 -4.20 8.03
CA GLY A 33 -3.31 -3.78 7.31
C GLY A 33 -2.01 -4.42 7.81
N CYS A 34 -0.87 -3.88 7.39
CA CYS A 34 0.46 -4.46 7.64
C CYS A 34 0.78 -4.61 9.14
N ILE A 35 0.21 -3.77 10.00
CA ILE A 35 0.44 -3.81 11.46
C ILE A 35 -0.12 -5.08 12.13
N GLY A 36 -1.04 -5.76 11.43
CA GLY A 36 -1.60 -7.05 11.81
C GLY A 36 -1.04 -8.23 11.03
N GLY A 37 0.09 -8.05 10.32
CA GLY A 37 0.70 -9.10 9.51
C GLY A 37 1.16 -10.31 10.34
N GLY A 38 1.23 -11.48 9.70
CA GLY A 38 1.57 -12.75 10.36
C GLY A 38 2.99 -12.83 10.94
N GLY A 39 3.88 -11.90 10.59
CA GLY A 39 5.23 -11.78 11.17
C GLY A 39 5.31 -10.89 12.41
N GLN A 40 4.19 -10.34 12.88
CA GLN A 40 4.16 -9.46 14.04
C GLN A 40 4.23 -10.24 15.37
N PRO A 41 4.74 -9.64 16.47
CA PRO A 41 4.81 -10.31 17.76
C PRO A 41 3.45 -10.81 18.27
N ILE A 42 3.45 -12.02 18.84
CA ILE A 42 2.30 -12.72 19.43
C ILE A 42 2.39 -12.61 20.96
N PRO A 43 1.28 -12.32 21.68
CA PRO A 43 -0.08 -12.17 21.18
C PRO A 43 -0.30 -10.85 20.44
N THR A 44 -1.23 -10.87 19.47
CA THR A 44 -1.72 -9.67 18.79
C THR A 44 -3.24 -9.66 18.91
N ASN A 45 -3.81 -8.54 19.34
CA ASN A 45 -5.25 -8.32 19.40
C ASN A 45 -5.58 -6.94 18.79
N TYR A 46 -6.81 -6.46 18.96
CA TYR A 46 -7.19 -5.16 18.43
C TYR A 46 -6.48 -4.03 19.17
N GLU A 47 -6.43 -4.10 20.49
CA GLU A 47 -5.85 -3.08 21.38
C GLU A 47 -4.35 -2.90 21.11
N ILE A 48 -3.60 -4.00 20.99
CA ILE A 48 -2.18 -4.00 20.67
C ILE A 48 -1.94 -3.39 19.28
N ARG A 49 -2.78 -3.72 18.29
CA ARG A 49 -2.65 -3.14 16.94
C ARG A 49 -2.92 -1.63 16.98
N GLN A 50 -3.92 -1.20 17.74
CA GLN A 50 -4.23 0.22 17.88
C GLN A 50 -3.04 0.97 18.50
N GLN A 51 -2.46 0.47 19.58
CA GLN A 51 -1.27 1.08 20.19
C GLN A 51 -0.08 1.19 19.22
N ARG A 52 0.13 0.17 18.38
CA ARG A 52 1.17 0.21 17.34
C ARG A 52 0.88 1.26 16.27
N ILE A 53 -0.38 1.37 15.85
CA ILE A 53 -0.84 2.41 14.90
C ILE A 53 -0.60 3.79 15.49
N ASP A 54 -1.04 4.02 16.73
CA ASP A 54 -0.92 5.31 17.41
C ASP A 54 0.55 5.72 17.55
N GLY A 55 1.43 4.78 17.89
CA GLY A 55 2.87 5.03 17.97
C GLY A 55 3.48 5.46 16.63
N ILE A 56 3.08 4.84 15.52
CA ILE A 56 3.54 5.21 14.17
C ILE A 56 3.05 6.60 13.79
N TYR A 57 1.76 6.91 14.00
CA TYR A 57 1.22 8.23 13.65
C TYR A 57 1.79 9.34 14.53
N THR A 58 1.97 9.09 15.83
CA THR A 58 2.62 10.05 16.73
C THR A 58 4.03 10.38 16.25
N ALA A 59 4.79 9.36 15.80
CA ALA A 59 6.13 9.56 15.27
C ALA A 59 6.12 10.34 13.95
N ASP A 60 5.22 10.00 13.02
CA ASP A 60 5.10 10.67 11.71
C ASP A 60 4.66 12.13 11.84
N GLU A 61 3.67 12.42 12.67
CA GLU A 61 3.16 13.79 12.89
C GLU A 61 4.21 14.70 13.53
N ALA A 62 5.11 14.14 14.34
CA ALA A 62 6.23 14.88 14.93
C ALA A 62 7.34 15.22 13.92
N MET A 63 7.32 14.64 12.72
CA MET A 63 8.35 14.90 11.70
C MET A 63 8.14 16.26 11.03
N THR A 64 9.21 17.06 10.96
CA THR A 64 9.20 18.33 10.23
C THR A 64 9.04 18.13 8.71
N LEU A 65 9.59 17.04 8.17
CA LEU A 65 9.49 16.67 6.76
C LEU A 65 8.68 15.37 6.61
N ARG A 66 7.44 15.50 6.15
CA ARG A 66 6.49 14.37 6.03
C ARG A 66 6.00 14.09 4.60
N LYS A 67 6.10 15.07 3.69
CA LYS A 67 5.68 14.88 2.30
C LYS A 67 6.88 14.49 1.44
N SER A 68 6.75 13.38 0.70
CA SER A 68 7.85 12.85 -0.12
C SER A 68 8.41 13.86 -1.13
N HIS A 69 7.58 14.72 -1.70
CA HIS A 69 8.02 15.74 -2.66
C HIS A 69 8.74 16.95 -2.04
N GLU A 70 8.65 17.12 -0.72
CA GLU A 70 9.39 18.14 0.06
C GLU A 70 10.71 17.58 0.61
N ASN A 71 10.93 16.25 0.54
CA ASN A 71 12.13 15.61 1.07
C ASN A 71 13.36 15.91 0.18
N PRO A 72 14.43 16.55 0.70
CA PRO A 72 15.61 16.92 -0.10
C PRO A 72 16.31 15.74 -0.77
N ALA A 73 16.33 14.56 -0.12
CA ALA A 73 16.95 13.36 -0.69
C ALA A 73 16.16 12.85 -1.90
N VAL A 74 14.83 12.90 -1.85
CA VAL A 74 13.96 12.55 -2.97
C VAL A 74 14.13 13.55 -4.11
N GLN A 75 14.13 14.85 -3.80
CA GLN A 75 14.35 15.90 -4.80
C GLN A 75 15.70 15.75 -5.50
N TYR A 76 16.76 15.47 -4.74
CA TYR A 76 18.10 15.21 -5.29
C TYR A 76 18.12 13.97 -6.18
N LEU A 77 17.53 12.86 -5.74
CA LEU A 77 17.44 11.63 -6.52
C LEU A 77 16.73 11.86 -7.87
N TYR A 78 15.63 12.61 -7.88
CA TYR A 78 14.95 12.94 -9.13
C TYR A 78 15.76 13.92 -9.98
N LYS A 79 16.34 14.95 -9.41
CA LYS A 79 17.11 15.93 -10.16
C LYS A 79 18.34 15.32 -10.84
N GLU A 80 19.12 14.53 -10.13
CA GLU A 80 20.42 14.06 -10.59
C GLU A 80 20.35 12.70 -11.30
N PHE A 81 19.31 11.90 -11.05
CA PHE A 81 19.25 10.54 -11.56
C PHE A 81 17.94 10.18 -12.28
N LEU A 82 16.78 10.30 -11.63
CA LEU A 82 15.50 9.79 -12.18
C LEU A 82 14.79 10.77 -13.13
N GLU A 83 15.27 12.01 -13.22
CA GLU A 83 14.78 13.16 -13.99
C GLU A 83 13.39 13.65 -13.57
N LYS A 84 12.33 12.86 -13.85
CA LYS A 84 10.95 13.24 -13.57
C LYS A 84 10.08 12.02 -13.23
N PRO A 85 9.05 12.17 -12.37
CA PRO A 85 8.03 11.16 -12.19
C PRO A 85 7.37 10.80 -13.53
N LEU A 86 7.07 9.53 -13.74
CA LEU A 86 6.49 9.00 -14.98
C LEU A 86 7.36 9.21 -16.24
N GLY A 87 8.63 9.61 -16.10
CA GLY A 87 9.62 9.66 -17.19
C GLY A 87 10.22 8.29 -17.50
N HIS A 88 10.94 8.17 -18.62
CA HIS A 88 11.51 6.90 -19.12
C HIS A 88 12.26 6.13 -18.04
N LYS A 89 13.28 6.74 -17.42
CA LYS A 89 14.10 6.07 -16.39
C LYS A 89 13.32 5.73 -15.13
N SER A 90 12.43 6.62 -14.66
CA SER A 90 11.57 6.32 -13.51
C SER A 90 10.59 5.18 -13.80
N HIS A 91 10.09 5.08 -15.03
CA HIS A 91 9.20 4.01 -15.46
C HIS A 91 9.95 2.68 -15.60
N GLU A 92 11.19 2.70 -16.08
CA GLU A 92 12.03 1.51 -16.16
C GLU A 92 12.35 0.93 -14.78
N LEU A 93 12.66 1.79 -13.81
CA LEU A 93 13.18 1.36 -12.50
C LEU A 93 12.10 1.19 -11.42
N LEU A 94 11.05 2.00 -11.43
CA LEU A 94 10.09 2.09 -10.32
C LEU A 94 8.69 1.59 -10.68
N HIS A 95 8.43 1.29 -11.96
CA HIS A 95 7.15 0.75 -12.40
C HIS A 95 7.32 -0.73 -12.77
N THR A 96 6.22 -1.47 -12.73
CA THR A 96 6.20 -2.90 -13.07
C THR A 96 4.96 -3.27 -13.87
N LYS A 97 4.89 -4.52 -14.31
CA LYS A 97 3.77 -5.08 -15.08
C LYS A 97 3.32 -6.38 -14.43
N TYR A 98 2.04 -6.67 -14.55
CA TYR A 98 1.45 -7.93 -14.10
C TYR A 98 1.20 -8.85 -15.28
N THR A 99 1.44 -10.14 -15.09
CA THR A 99 1.10 -11.18 -16.08
C THR A 99 -0.07 -11.99 -15.53
N PRO A 100 -1.08 -12.32 -16.36
CA PRO A 100 -2.12 -13.25 -15.96
C PRO A 100 -1.51 -14.57 -15.48
N ARG A 101 -1.95 -15.05 -14.31
CA ARG A 101 -1.52 -16.34 -13.75
C ARG A 101 -2.75 -17.15 -13.37
N GLY A 102 -2.75 -18.45 -13.70
CA GLY A 102 -3.78 -19.38 -13.25
C GLY A 102 -3.71 -19.62 -11.73
N GLN A 103 -4.68 -20.36 -11.18
CA GLN A 103 -4.79 -20.61 -9.73
C GLN A 103 -3.53 -21.24 -9.10
N TYR A 104 -2.76 -22.01 -9.87
CA TYR A 104 -1.56 -22.71 -9.39
C TYR A 104 -0.27 -22.27 -10.09
N ASN A 105 -0.23 -21.05 -10.65
CA ASN A 105 0.92 -20.57 -11.43
C ASN A 105 1.35 -21.55 -12.55
N GLN A 106 0.41 -22.30 -13.11
CA GLN A 106 0.64 -23.08 -14.33
C GLN A 106 0.73 -22.06 -15.48
N LEU A 107 1.93 -21.94 -16.06
CA LEU A 107 2.19 -21.17 -17.27
C LEU A 107 1.61 -21.91 -18.48
#